data_AF-A0A8S3IRD2-F1
#
_entry.id   AF-A0A8S3IRD2-F1
#
_cell.length_a   1.000
_cell.length_b   1.000
_cell.length_c   1.000
_cell.angle_alpha   90.00
_cell.angle_beta   90.00
_cell.angle_gamma   90.00
#
_symmetry.space_group_name_H-M   'P 1'
#
loop_
_entity.id
_entity.type
_entity.pdbx_description
1 polymer ?
#
loop_
_entity_poly.entity_id
_entity_poly.type
_entity_poly.pdbx_seq_one_letter_code
_entity_poly.pdbx_strand_id
1 'polypeptide(L)'
;LSIPNIPPIDGIDLAVGYENVSLVTEEFENKSVLILGRGNAAFEVAQHIYDATNYIHMISRSRVRNAYATHYVGDLRAINNQLLDTYQLKSLDALVEIDLMEHEFLQNPVDGRIQIKYKISDTDINIQERQEAIAYDKVIRCLGFKFDDSIWHS
;
A
#
# COMPACT_ATOMS: atom_id res chain seq x y z
N LEU A 1 6.35 21.86 -9.95
CA LEU A 1 7.18 20.64 -9.73
C LEU A 1 6.25 19.44 -9.52
N SER A 2 6.71 18.21 -9.32
CA SER A 2 5.81 17.10 -8.95
C SER A 2 5.96 16.79 -7.45
N ILE A 3 4.87 16.82 -6.69
CA ILE A 3 4.86 16.54 -5.25
C ILE A 3 4.18 15.20 -4.95
N PRO A 4 4.64 14.42 -3.96
CA PRO A 4 3.98 13.17 -3.57
C PRO A 4 2.52 13.40 -3.18
N ASN A 5 1.63 12.50 -3.60
CA ASN A 5 0.23 12.55 -3.20
C ASN A 5 0.05 11.95 -1.80
N ILE A 6 -0.04 12.80 -0.79
CA ILE A 6 -0.29 12.41 0.61
C ILE A 6 -1.76 12.70 0.93
N PRO A 7 -2.61 11.67 1.12
CA PRO A 7 -3.99 11.87 1.52
C PRO A 7 -4.10 12.29 3.00
N PRO A 8 -5.13 13.07 3.38
CA PRO A 8 -5.33 13.50 4.77
C PRO A 8 -5.94 12.36 5.60
N ILE A 9 -5.13 11.35 5.89
CA ILE A 9 -5.52 10.17 6.68
C ILE A 9 -4.79 10.25 8.02
N ASP A 10 -5.49 9.92 9.10
CA ASP A 10 -4.90 9.94 10.43
C ASP A 10 -3.81 8.87 10.52
N GLY A 11 -2.61 9.27 10.98
CA GLY A 11 -1.44 8.40 11.04
C GLY A 11 -0.76 8.12 9.70
N ILE A 12 -1.11 8.80 8.61
CA ILE A 12 -0.45 8.62 7.30
C ILE A 12 1.06 8.89 7.35
N ASP A 13 1.53 9.68 8.31
CA ASP A 13 2.95 10.00 8.53
C ASP A 13 3.78 8.77 8.96
N LEU A 14 3.12 7.71 9.43
CA LEU A 14 3.75 6.41 9.70
C LEU A 14 4.14 5.68 8.40
N ALA A 15 3.58 6.09 7.26
CA ALA A 15 3.87 5.51 5.95
C ALA A 15 5.07 6.19 5.27
N VAL A 16 6.02 5.38 4.82
CA VAL A 16 7.17 5.85 4.05
C VAL A 16 6.76 6.03 2.60
N GLY A 17 7.07 7.18 2.01
CA GLY A 17 6.82 7.41 0.59
C GLY A 17 7.69 6.55 -0.30
N TYR A 18 7.16 6.14 -1.46
CA TYR A 18 7.93 5.47 -2.51
C TYR A 18 9.27 6.18 -2.77
N GLU A 19 9.28 7.51 -2.77
CA GLU A 19 10.47 8.32 -3.01
C GLU A 19 11.57 8.18 -1.94
N ASN A 20 11.24 7.61 -0.78
CA ASN A 20 12.11 7.41 0.37
C ASN A 20 12.21 5.93 0.79
N VAL A 21 11.70 4.99 -0.01
CA VAL A 21 11.81 3.55 0.27
C VAL A 21 13.28 3.13 0.19
N SER A 22 13.72 2.32 1.14
CA SER A 22 15.07 1.76 1.13
C SER A 22 15.26 0.81 -0.05
N LEU A 23 16.40 0.93 -0.73
CA LEU A 23 16.80 0.01 -1.79
C LEU A 23 17.47 -1.26 -1.24
N VAL A 24 17.80 -1.27 0.06
CA VAL A 24 18.46 -2.38 0.74
C VAL A 24 17.41 -3.42 1.13
N THR A 25 17.39 -4.56 0.44
CA THR A 25 16.37 -5.61 0.62
C THR A 25 16.44 -6.27 2.00
N GLU A 26 17.62 -6.30 2.62
CA GLU A 26 17.87 -6.86 3.95
C GLU A 26 17.10 -6.11 5.05
N GLU A 27 16.76 -4.83 4.84
CA GLU A 27 15.92 -4.07 5.77
C GLU A 27 14.46 -4.57 5.83
N PHE A 28 14.07 -5.39 4.85
CA PHE A 28 12.75 -5.98 4.75
C PHE A 28 12.73 -7.46 5.17
N GLU A 29 13.86 -8.00 5.64
CA GLU A 29 13.97 -9.39 6.05
C GLU A 29 13.02 -9.70 7.21
N ASN A 30 12.17 -10.73 7.03
CA ASN A 30 11.13 -11.13 7.99
C ASN A 30 10.10 -10.04 8.32
N LYS A 31 10.00 -8.98 7.50
CA LYS A 31 9.05 -7.89 7.71
C LYS A 31 7.72 -8.16 7.01
N SER A 32 6.63 -7.82 7.70
CA SER A 32 5.30 -7.74 7.10
C SER A 32 5.08 -6.34 6.55
N VAL A 33 4.82 -6.22 5.25
CA VAL A 33 4.78 -4.92 4.57
C VAL A 33 3.40 -4.65 4.00
N LEU A 34 2.91 -3.44 4.20
CA LEU A 34 1.72 -2.93 3.54
C LEU A 34 2.10 -1.88 2.49
N ILE A 35 1.60 -2.03 1.27
CA ILE A 35 1.78 -1.07 0.19
C ILE A 35 0.42 -0.41 -0.13
N LEU A 36 0.40 0.92 -0.10
CA LEU A 36 -0.76 1.73 -0.44
C LEU A 36 -0.68 2.13 -1.92
N GLY A 37 -1.63 1.66 -2.70
CA GLY A 37 -1.70 1.86 -4.14
C GLY A 37 -1.45 0.58 -4.92
N ARG A 38 -1.75 0.64 -6.22
CA ARG A 38 -1.59 -0.50 -7.12
C ARG A 38 -1.18 -0.11 -8.55
N GLY A 39 -0.47 1.02 -8.66
CA GLY A 39 0.18 1.43 -9.91
C GLY A 39 1.55 0.76 -10.06
N ASN A 40 2.27 1.07 -11.14
CA ASN A 40 3.58 0.48 -11.44
C ASN A 40 4.56 0.62 -10.27
N ALA A 41 4.66 1.81 -9.67
CA ALA A 41 5.52 2.04 -8.50
C ALA A 41 5.22 1.09 -7.31
N ALA A 42 3.94 0.75 -7.09
CA ALA A 42 3.56 -0.18 -6.04
C ALA A 42 4.04 -1.61 -6.34
N PHE A 43 3.93 -2.03 -7.61
CA PHE A 43 4.39 -3.34 -8.06
C PHE A 43 5.91 -3.46 -8.14
N GLU A 44 6.60 -2.40 -8.53
CA GLU A 44 8.08 -2.34 -8.53
C GLU A 44 8.63 -2.51 -7.12
N VAL A 45 8.07 -1.79 -6.14
CA VAL A 45 8.46 -1.96 -4.72
C VAL A 45 8.16 -3.37 -4.24
N ALA A 46 6.93 -3.85 -4.49
CA ALA A 46 6.54 -5.20 -4.13
C ALA A 46 7.53 -6.24 -4.65
N GLN A 47 7.88 -6.17 -5.94
CA GLN A 47 8.81 -7.09 -6.58
C GLN A 47 10.22 -6.97 -5.99
N HIS A 48 10.68 -5.74 -5.71
CA HIS A 48 12.01 -5.50 -5.15
C HIS A 48 12.20 -6.16 -3.78
N ILE A 49 11.16 -6.17 -2.94
CA ILE A 49 11.24 -6.67 -1.55
C ILE A 49 10.58 -8.04 -1.35
N TYR A 50 10.02 -8.65 -2.41
CA TYR A 50 9.19 -9.85 -2.32
C TYR A 50 9.93 -11.03 -1.66
N ASP A 51 11.17 -11.25 -2.08
CA ASP A 51 11.97 -12.41 -1.62
C ASP A 51 12.48 -12.26 -0.18
N ALA A 52 12.58 -11.03 0.33
CA ALA A 52 13.04 -10.74 1.69
C ALA A 52 11.88 -10.67 2.71
N THR A 53 10.67 -10.34 2.27
CA THR A 53 9.54 -10.09 3.16
C THR A 53 8.80 -11.36 3.59
N ASN A 54 8.20 -11.32 4.78
CA ASN A 54 7.33 -12.38 5.24
C ASN A 54 6.07 -12.46 4.37
N TYR A 55 5.35 -11.34 4.25
CA TYR A 55 4.22 -11.16 3.35
C TYR A 55 4.06 -9.69 2.98
N ILE A 56 3.42 -9.46 1.84
CA ILE A 56 3.10 -8.13 1.32
C ILE A 56 1.60 -8.04 1.08
N HIS A 57 0.97 -7.06 1.71
CA HIS A 57 -0.40 -6.68 1.37
C HIS A 57 -0.40 -5.42 0.53
N MET A 58 -1.31 -5.35 -0.44
CA MET A 58 -1.53 -4.15 -1.24
C MET A 58 -2.97 -3.68 -1.06
N ILE A 59 -3.17 -2.39 -0.79
CA ILE A 59 -4.50 -1.80 -0.64
C ILE A 59 -4.70 -0.71 -1.69
N SER A 60 -5.86 -0.72 -2.35
CA SER A 60 -6.20 0.33 -3.31
C SER A 60 -7.68 0.68 -3.29
N ARG A 61 -8.01 1.91 -3.68
CA ARG A 61 -9.39 2.42 -3.77
C ARG A 61 -10.16 1.92 -5.01
N SER A 62 -9.52 1.17 -5.91
CA SER A 62 -10.11 0.82 -7.21
C SER A 62 -9.67 -0.55 -7.73
N ARG A 63 -10.59 -1.24 -8.42
CA ARG A 63 -10.37 -2.53 -9.08
C ARG A 63 -9.12 -2.59 -9.95
N VAL A 64 -8.51 -3.77 -10.06
CA VAL A 64 -7.44 -4.06 -11.04
C VAL A 64 -8.01 -3.86 -12.42
N ARG A 65 -7.66 -2.74 -13.06
CA ARG A 65 -7.77 -2.63 -14.50
C ARG A 65 -6.59 -3.41 -15.08
N ASN A 66 -6.79 -4.72 -15.18
CA ASN A 66 -5.91 -5.57 -15.97
C ASN A 66 -5.90 -4.97 -17.36
N ALA A 67 -4.72 -4.68 -17.87
CA ALA A 67 -4.67 -4.01 -19.15
C ALA A 67 -5.17 -4.93 -20.25
N TYR A 68 -5.27 -6.26 -20.03
CA TYR A 68 -6.04 -7.20 -20.86
C TYR A 68 -7.45 -6.66 -21.24
N ALA A 69 -8.07 -5.88 -20.36
CA ALA A 69 -9.39 -5.31 -20.58
C ALA A 69 -9.40 -3.95 -21.29
N THR A 70 -8.30 -3.18 -21.29
CA THR A 70 -8.34 -1.74 -21.64
C THR A 70 -7.62 -1.35 -22.92
N HIS A 71 -6.77 -2.22 -23.49
CA HIS A 71 -6.00 -1.91 -24.72
C HIS A 71 -5.18 -0.62 -24.66
N TYR A 72 -4.83 -0.19 -23.45
CA TYR A 72 -3.93 0.92 -23.19
C TYR A 72 -2.54 0.42 -22.79
N VAL A 73 -1.51 0.94 -23.43
CA VAL A 73 -0.10 0.53 -23.23
C VAL A 73 0.49 1.03 -21.90
N GLY A 74 -0.16 2.02 -21.27
CA GLY A 74 0.16 2.51 -19.93
C GLY A 74 -0.58 1.80 -18.79
N ASP A 75 -1.54 0.92 -19.10
CA ASP A 75 -2.17 0.07 -18.10
C ASP A 75 -1.31 -1.19 -17.87
N LEU A 76 -1.51 -1.87 -16.73
CA LEU A 76 -0.88 -3.12 -16.26
C LEU A 76 -0.92 -4.30 -17.27
N ARG A 77 -0.25 -4.20 -18.42
CA ARG A 77 -0.20 -5.25 -19.48
C ARG A 77 1.20 -5.78 -19.76
N ALA A 78 2.23 -5.04 -19.36
CA ALA A 78 3.59 -5.33 -19.82
C ALA A 78 4.47 -6.04 -18.79
N ILE A 79 4.13 -6.03 -17.49
CA ILE A 79 5.07 -6.46 -16.44
C ILE A 79 4.38 -7.35 -15.40
N ASN A 80 4.43 -8.67 -15.61
CA ASN A 80 4.19 -9.74 -14.62
C ASN A 80 2.77 -10.28 -14.39
N ASN A 81 2.28 -11.10 -15.34
CA ASN A 81 1.37 -12.20 -14.99
C ASN A 81 1.99 -13.10 -13.89
N GLN A 82 3.31 -13.27 -13.91
CA GLN A 82 4.03 -14.13 -12.97
C GLN A 82 3.94 -13.65 -11.51
N LEU A 83 3.80 -12.34 -11.27
CA LEU A 83 3.68 -11.75 -9.93
C LEU A 83 2.25 -11.96 -9.40
N LEU A 84 1.24 -11.67 -10.21
CA LEU A 84 -0.16 -11.98 -9.86
C LEU A 84 -0.38 -13.47 -9.59
N ASP A 85 0.28 -14.33 -10.35
CA ASP A 85 0.25 -15.79 -10.16
C ASP A 85 1.01 -16.19 -8.88
N THR A 86 2.16 -15.59 -8.58
CA THR A 86 2.95 -15.91 -7.36
C THR A 86 2.32 -15.34 -6.09
N TYR A 87 1.75 -14.13 -6.14
CA TYR A 87 0.94 -13.53 -5.08
C TYR A 87 -0.27 -14.41 -4.76
N GLN A 88 -0.89 -15.03 -5.78
CA GLN A 88 -1.98 -15.99 -5.56
C GLN A 88 -1.49 -17.33 -4.98
N LEU A 89 -0.21 -17.67 -5.17
CA LEU A 89 0.39 -18.93 -4.70
C LEU A 89 0.94 -18.85 -3.27
N LYS A 90 1.39 -17.68 -2.80
CA LYS A 90 1.81 -17.48 -1.40
C LYS A 90 0.57 -17.19 -0.57
N SER A 91 0.13 -18.16 0.22
CA SER A 91 -1.15 -18.17 0.97
C SER A 91 -1.39 -16.97 1.90
N LEU A 92 -0.38 -16.13 2.17
CA LEU A 92 -0.44 -15.02 3.10
C LEU A 92 -0.43 -13.64 2.41
N ASP A 93 -0.22 -13.56 1.10
CA ASP A 93 -0.29 -12.26 0.41
C ASP A 93 -1.73 -11.95 0.03
N ALA A 94 -2.09 -10.66 0.09
CA ALA A 94 -3.45 -10.20 -0.15
C ALA A 94 -3.47 -8.90 -0.93
N LEU A 95 -4.35 -8.85 -1.92
CA LEU A 95 -4.75 -7.61 -2.58
C LEU A 95 -6.16 -7.26 -2.13
N VAL A 96 -6.31 -6.13 -1.44
CA VAL A 96 -7.58 -5.70 -0.87
C VAL A 96 -8.04 -4.37 -1.47
N GLU A 97 -9.32 -4.30 -1.80
CA GLU A 97 -9.97 -3.06 -2.22
C GLU A 97 -10.63 -2.42 -1.01
N ILE A 98 -10.09 -1.29 -0.56
CA ILE A 98 -10.56 -0.56 0.61
C ILE A 98 -10.47 0.94 0.34
N ASP A 99 -11.46 1.71 0.80
CA ASP A 99 -11.33 3.17 0.86
C ASP A 99 -10.50 3.58 2.08
N LEU A 100 -9.25 3.97 1.82
CA LEU A 100 -8.31 4.42 2.85
C LEU A 100 -8.80 5.65 3.64
N MET A 101 -9.75 6.43 3.10
CA MET A 101 -10.27 7.62 3.80
C MET A 101 -11.14 7.26 5.01
N GLU A 102 -11.75 6.08 4.98
CA GLU A 102 -12.55 5.54 6.09
C GLU A 102 -11.67 4.87 7.16
N HIS A 103 -10.35 4.96 7.04
CA HIS A 103 -9.42 4.28 7.92
C HIS A 103 -8.41 5.23 8.57
N GLU A 104 -7.79 4.78 9.65
CA GLU A 104 -6.68 5.41 10.33
C GLU A 104 -5.53 4.42 10.51
N PHE A 105 -4.31 4.93 10.58
CA PHE A 105 -3.10 4.17 10.88
C PHE A 105 -2.70 4.40 12.33
N LEU A 106 -2.60 3.32 13.09
CA LEU A 106 -2.21 3.36 14.50
C LEU A 106 -0.92 2.56 14.68
N GLN A 107 0.05 3.15 15.37
CA GLN A 107 1.24 2.44 15.80
C GLN A 107 1.01 1.87 17.20
N ASN A 108 1.21 0.56 17.36
CA ASN A 108 1.17 -0.05 18.67
C ASN A 108 2.40 0.39 19.50
N PRO A 109 2.21 0.97 20.70
CA PRO A 109 3.31 1.47 21.50
C PRO A 109 4.22 0.36 22.08
N VAL A 110 3.78 -0.90 22.08
CA VAL A 110 4.54 -2.02 22.66
C VAL A 110 5.50 -2.63 21.66
N ASP A 111 5.04 -2.95 20.45
CA ASP A 111 5.83 -3.64 19.42
C ASP A 111 6.25 -2.73 18.24
N GLY A 112 5.73 -1.49 18.19
CA GLY A 112 6.01 -0.51 17.13
C GLY A 112 5.36 -0.83 15.79
N ARG A 113 4.51 -1.87 15.70
CA ARG A 113 3.86 -2.27 14.44
C ARG A 113 2.65 -1.41 14.15
N ILE A 114 2.36 -1.25 12.87
CA ILE A 114 1.32 -0.37 12.35
C ILE A 114 0.08 -1.19 12.02
N GLN A 115 -1.07 -0.77 12.50
CA GLN A 115 -2.37 -1.34 12.20
C GLN A 115 -3.21 -0.35 11.40
N ILE A 116 -4.07 -0.88 10.53
CA ILE A 116 -5.13 -0.11 9.88
C ILE A 116 -6.43 -0.40 10.62
N LYS A 117 -7.15 0.64 11.01
CA LYS A 117 -8.48 0.52 11.63
C LYS A 117 -9.49 1.39 10.89
N TYR A 118 -10.75 0.97 10.87
CA TYR A 118 -11.82 1.85 10.41
C TYR A 118 -12.02 3.01 11.37
N LYS A 119 -12.27 4.21 10.81
CA LYS A 119 -12.79 5.39 11.51
C LYS A 119 -14.28 5.18 11.81
N ILE A 120 -14.64 4.21 12.66
CA ILE A 120 -16.05 4.02 13.05
C ILE A 120 -16.40 4.89 14.26
N SER A 121 -17.52 5.60 14.13
CA SER A 121 -18.28 6.18 15.25
C SER A 121 -19.10 5.09 15.96
N ASP A 122 -18.64 4.63 17.13
CA ASP A 122 -19.32 3.92 18.24
C ASP A 122 -20.35 2.79 17.98
N THR A 123 -20.74 2.43 16.75
CA THR A 123 -21.99 1.66 16.53
C THR A 123 -21.84 0.25 15.97
N ASP A 124 -20.70 -0.18 15.43
CA ASP A 124 -20.57 -1.51 14.80
C ASP A 124 -19.33 -2.30 15.25
N ILE A 125 -19.41 -2.83 16.48
CA ILE A 125 -18.38 -3.65 17.14
C ILE A 125 -18.08 -4.97 16.37
N ASN A 126 -18.97 -5.42 15.47
CA ASN A 126 -18.80 -6.71 14.77
C ASN A 126 -17.85 -6.68 13.56
N ILE A 127 -17.56 -5.52 12.97
CA ILE A 127 -16.58 -5.39 11.86
C ILE A 127 -15.15 -5.35 12.41
N GLN A 128 -15.02 -4.98 13.68
CA GLN A 128 -13.80 -4.76 14.43
C GLN A 128 -12.92 -6.03 14.49
N GLU A 129 -13.47 -7.18 14.88
CA GLU A 129 -12.68 -8.40 15.15
C GLU A 129 -11.99 -9.04 13.92
N ARG A 130 -12.48 -8.79 12.69
CA ARG A 130 -11.91 -9.44 11.48
C ARG A 130 -10.76 -8.67 10.83
N GLN A 131 -10.72 -7.36 10.97
CA GLN A 131 -9.65 -6.53 10.38
C GLN A 131 -8.57 -6.15 11.41
N GLU A 132 -8.84 -6.30 12.70
CA GLU A 132 -7.95 -5.94 13.81
C GLU A 132 -6.69 -6.82 13.99
N ALA A 133 -6.59 -7.96 13.32
CA ALA A 133 -5.53 -8.92 13.60
C ALA A 133 -4.21 -8.68 12.84
N ILE A 134 -4.20 -7.82 11.81
CA ILE A 134 -3.05 -7.71 10.90
C ILE A 134 -2.27 -6.43 11.20
N ALA A 135 -1.05 -6.61 11.70
CA ALA A 135 -0.11 -5.54 11.97
C ALA A 135 1.10 -5.64 11.03
N TYR A 136 1.62 -4.50 10.61
CA TYR A 136 2.70 -4.38 9.64
C TYR A 136 3.93 -3.74 10.29
N ASP A 137 5.10 -4.19 9.89
CA ASP A 137 6.38 -3.58 10.28
C ASP A 137 6.65 -2.31 9.48
N LYS A 138 6.17 -2.25 8.23
CA LYS A 138 6.37 -1.13 7.31
C LYS A 138 5.10 -0.86 6.52
N VAL A 139 4.77 0.41 6.36
CA VAL A 139 3.75 0.88 5.42
C VAL A 139 4.43 1.75 4.37
N ILE A 140 4.16 1.47 3.09
CA ILE A 140 4.76 2.16 1.94
C ILE A 140 3.67 2.84 1.12
N ARG A 141 3.89 4.12 0.83
CA ARG A 141 2.97 5.01 0.11
C ARG A 141 3.35 5.07 -1.38
N CYS A 142 2.56 4.41 -2.22
CA CYS A 142 2.69 4.40 -3.69
C CYS A 142 1.44 5.02 -4.36
N LEU A 143 1.00 6.18 -3.86
CA LEU A 143 -0.25 6.86 -4.24
C LEU A 143 -0.12 7.86 -5.39
N GLY A 144 1.03 7.87 -6.08
CA GLY A 144 1.35 8.75 -7.20
C GLY A 144 1.80 10.15 -6.79
N PHE A 145 1.94 11.02 -7.79
CA PHE A 145 2.36 12.41 -7.63
C PHE A 145 1.29 13.36 -8.17
N LYS A 146 1.21 14.56 -7.59
CA LYS A 146 0.38 15.66 -8.06
C LYS A 146 1.28 16.75 -8.64
N PHE A 147 0.76 17.49 -9.61
CA PHE A 147 1.43 18.69 -10.10
C PHE A 147 1.38 19.78 -9.02
N ASP A 148 2.53 20.36 -8.74
CA ASP A 148 2.70 21.52 -7.86
C ASP A 148 2.79 22.77 -8.74
N ASP A 149 1.73 23.57 -8.66
CA ASP A 149 1.52 24.83 -9.38
C ASP A 149 1.88 26.07 -8.52
N SER A 150 2.40 25.88 -7.31
CA SER A 150 2.74 26.99 -6.38
C SER A 150 3.68 28.03 -7.00
N ILE A 151 4.57 27.60 -7.91
CA ILE A 151 5.49 28.45 -8.65
C ILE A 151 4.82 29.40 -9.66
N TRP A 152 3.55 29.18 -10.02
CA TRP A 152 2.81 29.99 -10.99
C TRP A 152 1.83 30.97 -10.33
N HIS A 153 1.59 30.82 -9.03
CA HIS A 153 0.69 31.66 -8.24
C HIS A 153 1.43 32.57 -7.24
N SER A 154 2.70 32.88 -7.53
CA SER A 154 3.57 33.78 -6.74
C SER A 154 3.31 35.26 -7.02
#